data_AF-A0A143PR65-F1
#
_entry.id   AF-A0A143PR65-F1
#
_cell.length_a   1.000
_cell.length_b   1.000
_cell.length_c   1.000
_cell.angle_alpha   90.00
_cell.angle_beta   90.00
_cell.angle_gamma   90.00
#
_symmetry.space_group_name_H-M   'P 1'
#
loop_
_entity.id
_entity.type
_entity.pdbx_description
1 polymer ?
#
loop_
_entity_poly.entity_id
_entity_poly.type
_entity_poly.pdbx_seq_one_letter_code
_entity_poly.pdbx_strand_id
1 'polypeptide(L)'
;MAAVDFDRLTEALAAGEALSASQLHALAHSRDLIGLGMLAADARTRRHGTRGTFVRVQVVDVSHVPADTGGFGLDLPQLATAEGGTFSMGELRLVGAPASLATARLMVLAAASRGGVPVSAWTVEELSALGPLADVAATLREAGLHAVASARLDRLVAADLDALASAGLPVQSVTLGTPVDGDALLDQLEALRAWQAATGVVRACAPLPVETSLEQPTTGYDDMRHVAVARLVLDNVPHIQAHWVRMGAKLSQSCLLFGADDIDAVPARDDMPHGPRRAILEEVRRNLAAASLDAVERDGAFRPRGAA
;
A
#
# COMPACT_ATOMS: atom_id res chain seq x y z
N MET A 1 -32.51 2.36 -10.00
CA MET A 1 -31.36 1.64 -10.58
C MET A 1 -31.78 0.20 -10.84
N ALA A 2 -31.38 -0.39 -11.96
CA ALA A 2 -31.51 -1.83 -12.17
C ALA A 2 -30.67 -2.58 -11.14
N ALA A 3 -31.13 -3.74 -10.69
CA ALA A 3 -30.35 -4.60 -9.79
C ALA A 3 -29.08 -5.07 -10.52
N VAL A 4 -27.95 -5.10 -9.80
CA VAL A 4 -26.70 -5.65 -10.32
C VAL A 4 -26.84 -7.16 -10.42
N ASP A 5 -26.61 -7.70 -11.60
CA ASP A 5 -26.58 -9.14 -11.86
C ASP A 5 -25.16 -9.67 -11.60
N PHE A 6 -24.88 -10.03 -10.35
CA PHE A 6 -23.55 -10.48 -9.93
C PHE A 6 -23.13 -11.80 -10.58
N ASP A 7 -24.07 -12.70 -10.87
CA ASP A 7 -23.77 -13.99 -11.50
C ASP A 7 -23.21 -13.76 -12.89
N ARG A 8 -23.88 -12.91 -13.69
CA ARG A 8 -23.40 -12.55 -15.03
C ARG A 8 -22.05 -11.84 -15.00
N LEU A 9 -21.81 -10.97 -14.02
CA LEU A 9 -20.51 -10.29 -13.88
C LEU A 9 -19.39 -11.28 -13.51
N THR A 10 -19.71 -12.26 -12.68
CA THR A 10 -18.78 -13.33 -12.30
C THR A 10 -18.40 -14.17 -13.52
N GLU A 11 -19.38 -14.56 -14.34
CA GLU A 11 -19.14 -15.28 -15.60
C GLU A 11 -18.28 -14.46 -16.57
N ALA A 12 -18.55 -13.16 -16.73
CA ALA A 12 -17.77 -12.28 -17.59
C ALA A 12 -16.30 -12.20 -17.13
N LEU A 13 -16.06 -12.00 -15.82
CA LEU A 13 -14.70 -11.99 -15.30
C LEU A 13 -14.01 -13.36 -15.42
N ALA A 14 -14.75 -14.46 -15.28
CA ALA A 14 -14.23 -15.82 -15.49
C ALA A 14 -13.82 -16.05 -16.96
N ALA A 15 -14.51 -15.42 -17.90
CA ALA A 15 -14.13 -15.40 -19.32
C ALA A 15 -12.97 -14.44 -19.63
N GLY A 16 -12.46 -13.71 -18.65
CA GLY A 16 -11.39 -12.72 -18.82
C GLY A 16 -11.85 -11.40 -19.43
N GLU A 17 -13.15 -11.12 -19.42
CA GLU A 17 -13.72 -9.87 -19.91
C GLU A 17 -13.47 -8.74 -18.89
N ALA A 18 -13.14 -7.56 -19.39
CA ALA A 18 -13.07 -6.36 -18.56
C ALA A 18 -14.48 -5.81 -18.29
N LEU A 19 -14.71 -5.35 -17.06
CA LEU A 19 -15.95 -4.67 -16.71
C LEU A 19 -16.03 -3.32 -17.42
N SER A 20 -17.18 -3.03 -18.02
CA SER A 20 -17.48 -1.74 -18.63
C SER A 20 -17.69 -0.66 -17.57
N ALA A 21 -17.50 0.61 -17.96
CA ALA A 21 -17.70 1.76 -17.07
C ALA A 21 -19.11 1.78 -16.43
N SER A 22 -20.15 1.41 -17.18
CA SER A 22 -21.51 1.34 -16.64
C SER A 22 -21.69 0.23 -15.60
N GLN A 23 -21.01 -0.91 -15.75
CA GLN A 23 -21.00 -1.98 -14.76
C GLN A 23 -20.25 -1.55 -13.49
N LEU A 24 -19.09 -0.92 -13.63
CA LEU A 24 -18.31 -0.39 -12.50
C LEU A 24 -19.10 0.67 -11.71
N HIS A 25 -19.75 1.59 -12.43
CA HIS A 25 -20.64 2.59 -11.83
C HIS A 25 -21.80 1.94 -11.05
N ALA A 26 -22.44 0.92 -11.61
CA ALA A 26 -23.51 0.19 -10.93
C ALA A 26 -23.01 -0.56 -9.67
N LEU A 27 -21.81 -1.13 -9.72
CA LEU A 27 -21.17 -1.83 -8.60
C LEU A 27 -20.83 -0.88 -7.45
N ALA A 28 -20.24 0.28 -7.72
CA ALA A 28 -19.90 1.27 -6.69
C ALA A 28 -21.12 1.73 -5.88
N HIS A 29 -22.28 1.86 -6.55
CA HIS A 29 -23.55 2.25 -5.95
C HIS A 29 -24.40 1.07 -5.43
N SER A 30 -23.93 -0.17 -5.59
CA SER A 30 -24.68 -1.35 -5.15
C SER A 30 -24.77 -1.40 -3.63
N ARG A 31 -25.95 -1.64 -3.07
CA ARG A 31 -26.13 -1.84 -1.61
C ARG A 31 -25.80 -3.27 -1.17
N ASP A 32 -25.66 -4.20 -2.11
CA ASP A 32 -25.24 -5.57 -1.84
C ASP A 32 -23.72 -5.64 -1.69
N LEU A 33 -23.25 -5.36 -0.47
CA LEU A 33 -21.84 -5.43 -0.14
C LEU A 33 -21.30 -6.87 -0.22
N ILE A 34 -22.12 -7.88 0.09
CA ILE A 34 -21.67 -9.27 0.08
C ILE A 34 -21.42 -9.74 -1.35
N GLY A 35 -22.36 -9.49 -2.27
CA GLY A 35 -22.18 -9.78 -3.70
C GLY A 35 -20.97 -9.05 -4.28
N LEU A 36 -20.79 -7.77 -3.92
CA LEU A 36 -19.63 -6.97 -4.31
C LEU A 36 -18.31 -7.56 -3.80
N GLY A 37 -18.27 -7.97 -2.54
CA GLY A 37 -17.12 -8.62 -1.92
C GLY A 37 -16.76 -9.94 -2.57
N MET A 38 -17.76 -10.78 -2.86
CA MET A 38 -17.58 -12.06 -3.55
C MET A 38 -16.97 -11.87 -4.95
N LEU A 39 -17.50 -10.92 -5.72
CA LEU A 39 -16.98 -10.60 -7.06
C LEU A 39 -15.52 -10.10 -7.00
N ALA A 40 -15.21 -9.23 -6.03
CA ALA A 40 -13.85 -8.73 -5.83
C ALA A 40 -12.88 -9.81 -5.34
N ALA A 41 -13.30 -10.69 -4.43
CA ALA A 41 -12.52 -11.82 -3.96
C ALA A 41 -12.19 -12.81 -5.09
N ASP A 42 -13.15 -13.05 -5.98
CA ASP A 42 -12.98 -13.86 -7.17
C ASP A 42 -12.00 -13.21 -8.18
N ALA A 43 -12.13 -11.90 -8.42
CA ALA A 43 -11.16 -11.14 -9.23
C ALA A 43 -9.74 -11.20 -8.65
N ARG A 44 -9.60 -11.09 -7.33
CA ARG A 44 -8.34 -11.25 -6.61
C ARG A 44 -7.78 -12.67 -6.75
N THR A 45 -8.63 -13.69 -6.62
CA THR A 45 -8.21 -15.10 -6.70
C THR A 45 -7.71 -15.46 -8.10
N ARG A 46 -8.35 -14.97 -9.16
CA ARG A 46 -7.83 -15.14 -10.53
C ARG A 46 -6.42 -14.59 -10.72
N ARG A 47 -6.10 -13.47 -10.07
CA ARG A 47 -4.80 -12.80 -10.23
C ARG A 47 -3.71 -13.37 -9.33
N HIS A 48 -4.06 -13.73 -8.09
CA HIS A 48 -3.08 -14.06 -7.05
C HIS A 48 -3.16 -15.51 -6.56
N GLY A 49 -4.13 -16.29 -7.04
CA GLY A 49 -4.41 -17.63 -6.52
C GLY A 49 -4.72 -17.60 -5.03
N THR A 50 -4.11 -18.50 -4.27
CA THR A 50 -4.19 -18.54 -2.81
C THR A 50 -3.14 -17.66 -2.12
N ARG A 51 -2.17 -17.10 -2.84
CA ARG A 51 -1.08 -16.31 -2.22
C ARG A 51 -1.61 -15.01 -1.66
N GLY A 52 -1.43 -14.76 -0.37
CA GLY A 52 -1.63 -13.45 0.26
C GLY A 52 -0.34 -12.95 0.89
N THR A 53 0.03 -11.70 0.62
CA THR A 53 1.33 -11.16 1.04
C THR A 53 1.22 -10.24 2.25
N PHE A 54 2.33 -10.07 2.95
CA PHE A 54 2.48 -9.02 3.96
C PHE A 54 3.93 -8.57 4.03
N VAL A 55 4.17 -7.32 4.45
CA VAL A 55 5.52 -6.81 4.69
C VAL A 55 5.67 -6.34 6.12
N ARG A 56 6.81 -6.69 6.72
CA ARG A 56 7.24 -6.12 7.99
C ARG A 56 8.04 -4.85 7.77
N VAL A 57 7.54 -3.72 8.26
CA VAL A 57 8.11 -2.39 8.04
C VAL A 57 8.73 -1.87 9.32
N GLN A 58 10.00 -1.49 9.24
CA GLN A 58 10.63 -0.65 10.25
C GLN A 58 10.47 0.79 9.82
N VAL A 59 9.67 1.55 10.57
CA VAL A 59 9.52 2.99 10.33
C VAL A 59 10.61 3.74 11.09
N VAL A 60 11.25 4.71 10.45
CA VAL A 60 12.21 5.64 11.07
C VAL A 60 11.72 7.05 10.80
N ASP A 61 11.32 7.75 11.86
CA ASP A 61 10.94 9.15 11.80
C ASP A 61 12.20 10.03 11.81
N VAL A 62 12.36 10.81 10.75
CA VAL A 62 13.52 11.67 10.53
C VAL A 62 13.21 13.17 10.68
N SER A 63 11.98 13.53 11.06
CA SER A 63 11.56 14.93 11.21
C SER A 63 12.36 15.69 12.29
N HIS A 64 12.94 14.96 13.24
CA HIS A 64 13.73 15.51 14.34
C HIS A 64 15.21 15.67 14.01
N VAL A 65 15.68 15.17 12.86
CA VAL A 65 17.10 15.18 12.49
C VAL A 65 17.48 16.59 12.02
N PRO A 66 18.41 17.29 12.71
CA PRO A 66 18.80 18.64 12.34
C PRO A 66 19.46 18.67 10.95
N ALA A 67 19.19 19.74 10.19
CA ALA A 67 19.63 19.89 8.81
C ALA A 67 21.17 19.84 8.62
N ASP A 68 21.93 20.23 9.65
CA ASP A 68 23.39 20.34 9.66
C ASP A 68 24.12 19.05 10.06
N THR A 69 23.41 18.04 10.58
CA THR A 69 24.04 16.79 11.06
C THR A 69 24.47 15.85 9.93
N GLY A 70 24.14 16.15 8.67
CA GLY A 70 24.60 15.35 7.52
C GLY A 70 24.18 13.88 7.56
N GLY A 71 23.10 13.54 8.26
CA GLY A 71 22.64 12.15 8.44
C GLY A 71 23.31 11.39 9.59
N PHE A 72 24.29 11.97 10.28
CA PHE A 72 24.99 11.35 11.43
C PHE A 72 24.13 11.27 12.72
N GLY A 73 22.88 11.74 12.68
CA GLY A 73 21.90 11.66 13.77
C GLY A 73 20.77 10.65 13.57
N LEU A 74 20.79 9.85 12.51
CA LEU A 74 19.76 8.83 12.28
C LEU A 74 19.98 7.64 13.21
N ASP A 75 19.09 7.48 14.19
CA ASP A 75 19.03 6.24 14.97
C ASP A 75 18.41 5.13 14.12
N LEU A 76 19.26 4.51 13.30
CA LEU A 76 18.88 3.38 12.49
C LEU A 76 19.03 2.12 13.35
N PRO A 77 17.95 1.33 13.52
CA PRO A 77 18.02 0.14 14.34
C PRO A 77 19.14 -0.78 13.84
N GLN A 78 19.90 -1.34 14.78
CA GLN A 78 20.86 -2.38 14.45
C GLN A 78 20.08 -3.55 13.83
N LEU A 79 20.57 -4.07 12.71
CA LEU A 79 20.19 -5.39 12.17
C LEU A 79 20.75 -6.46 13.13
N ALA A 80 20.49 -6.34 14.42
CA ALA A 80 20.78 -7.39 15.37
C ALA A 80 19.75 -8.48 15.06
N THR A 81 20.24 -9.63 14.58
CA THR A 81 19.53 -10.89 14.64
C THR A 81 19.14 -11.09 16.09
N ALA A 82 17.91 -10.69 16.45
CA ALA A 82 17.42 -10.90 17.79
C ALA A 82 17.30 -12.42 17.96
N GLU A 83 18.23 -12.99 18.73
CA GLU A 83 18.06 -14.30 19.32
C GLU A 83 16.67 -14.31 19.99
N GLY A 84 15.74 -15.11 19.43
CA GLY A 84 14.35 -15.17 19.88
C GLY A 84 13.27 -14.84 18.85
N GLY A 85 13.60 -14.42 17.62
CA GLY A 85 12.63 -14.35 16.51
C GLY A 85 11.57 -13.23 16.60
N THR A 86 11.77 -12.24 17.45
CA THR A 86 10.80 -11.14 17.72
C THR A 86 10.97 -9.92 16.81
N PHE A 87 11.96 -9.95 15.91
CA PHE A 87 12.25 -8.88 14.96
C PHE A 87 12.51 -9.45 13.57
N SER A 88 11.73 -9.02 12.59
CA SER A 88 12.01 -9.22 11.16
C SER A 88 11.61 -7.97 10.41
N MET A 89 12.46 -7.53 9.49
CA MET A 89 12.26 -6.32 8.69
C MET A 89 12.33 -6.67 7.22
N GLY A 90 11.22 -6.49 6.51
CA GLY A 90 11.05 -6.57 5.05
C GLY A 90 11.34 -5.27 4.32
N GLU A 91 11.19 -4.14 5.00
CA GLU A 91 11.31 -2.80 4.47
C GLU A 91 11.77 -1.83 5.56
N LEU A 92 12.65 -0.90 5.22
CA LEU A 92 12.96 0.26 6.03
C LEU A 92 12.26 1.48 5.41
N ARG A 93 11.36 2.12 6.16
CA ARG A 93 10.55 3.25 5.67
C ARG A 93 10.92 4.53 6.42
N LEU A 94 11.49 5.51 5.72
CA LEU A 94 11.76 6.83 6.28
C LEU A 94 10.50 7.69 6.19
N VAL A 95 10.14 8.35 7.28
CA VAL A 95 8.97 9.23 7.38
C VAL A 95 9.35 10.56 8.05
N GLY A 96 8.53 11.58 7.84
CA GLY A 96 8.79 12.93 8.35
C GLY A 96 9.63 13.72 7.35
N ALA A 97 9.04 14.82 6.85
CA ALA A 97 9.63 15.63 5.80
C ALA A 97 11.06 16.07 6.13
N PRO A 98 12.04 15.83 5.23
CA PRO A 98 13.40 16.26 5.44
C PRO A 98 13.52 17.77 5.20
N ALA A 99 14.49 18.41 5.86
CA ALA A 99 14.66 19.86 5.76
C ALA A 99 15.13 20.35 4.36
N SER A 100 15.78 19.48 3.58
CA SER A 100 16.30 19.79 2.25
C SER A 100 16.57 18.52 1.44
N LEU A 101 16.70 18.65 0.11
CA LEU A 101 17.13 17.55 -0.75
C LEU A 101 18.51 16.99 -0.37
N ALA A 102 19.44 17.86 0.05
CA ALA A 102 20.77 17.43 0.48
C ALA A 102 20.70 16.54 1.73
N THR A 103 19.89 16.95 2.71
CA THR A 103 19.64 16.17 3.92
C THR A 103 18.92 14.85 3.59
N ALA A 104 17.89 14.89 2.74
CA ALA A 104 17.16 13.70 2.28
C ALA A 104 18.10 12.68 1.61
N ARG A 105 18.97 13.15 0.73
CA ARG A 105 19.97 12.31 0.04
C ARG A 105 20.91 11.61 1.03
N LEU A 106 21.39 12.32 2.04
CA LEU A 106 22.25 11.74 3.08
C LEU A 106 21.50 10.72 3.95
N MET A 107 20.24 10.97 4.26
CA MET A 107 19.39 10.02 4.99
C MET A 107 19.17 8.73 4.20
N VAL A 108 18.89 8.83 2.91
CA VAL A 108 18.78 7.68 2.01
C VAL A 108 20.10 6.92 1.92
N LEU A 109 21.23 7.61 1.74
CA LEU A 109 22.55 6.96 1.70
C LEU A 109 22.84 6.19 3.00
N ALA A 110 22.59 6.82 4.16
CA ALA A 110 22.77 6.19 5.46
C ALA A 110 21.89 4.95 5.60
N ALA A 111 20.60 5.04 5.25
CA ALA A 111 19.65 3.93 5.28
C ALA A 111 20.05 2.79 4.34
N ALA A 112 20.35 3.10 3.07
CA ALA A 112 20.71 2.13 2.04
C ALA A 112 22.05 1.44 2.33
N SER A 113 23.01 2.16 2.91
CA SER A 113 24.35 1.63 3.24
C SER A 113 24.33 0.50 4.28
N ARG A 114 23.27 0.41 5.10
CA ARG A 114 23.13 -0.69 6.09
C ARG A 114 22.90 -2.03 5.43
N GLY A 115 22.45 -2.04 4.17
CA GLY A 115 22.15 -3.25 3.41
C GLY A 115 20.97 -4.04 3.97
N GLY A 116 20.52 -5.06 3.24
CA GLY A 116 19.62 -6.10 3.75
C GLY A 116 18.14 -5.95 3.43
N VAL A 117 17.61 -4.73 3.22
CA VAL A 117 16.22 -4.51 2.79
C VAL A 117 16.07 -3.31 1.85
N PRO A 118 15.02 -3.28 1.02
CA PRO A 118 14.61 -2.09 0.29
C PRO A 118 14.29 -0.92 1.24
N VAL A 119 14.75 0.28 0.87
CA VAL A 119 14.43 1.53 1.56
C VAL A 119 13.33 2.26 0.79
N SER A 120 12.21 2.52 1.44
CA SER A 120 11.19 3.45 0.95
C SER A 120 11.22 4.72 1.78
N ALA A 121 10.74 5.83 1.21
CA ALA A 121 10.75 7.08 1.94
C ALA A 121 9.71 8.07 1.40
N TRP A 122 9.10 8.80 2.33
CA TRP A 122 8.28 10.00 2.12
C TRP A 122 7.11 9.86 1.15
N THR A 123 6.23 10.85 1.19
CA THR A 123 5.15 10.98 0.22
C THR A 123 5.59 11.76 -1.02
N VAL A 124 4.88 11.61 -2.14
CA VAL A 124 5.13 12.43 -3.34
C VAL A 124 5.06 13.92 -3.02
N GLU A 125 4.13 14.35 -2.18
CA GLU A 125 3.97 15.74 -1.73
C GLU A 125 5.19 16.23 -0.95
N GLU A 126 5.71 15.41 -0.02
CA GLU A 126 6.92 15.73 0.72
C GLU A 126 8.14 15.83 -0.20
N LEU A 127 8.25 14.98 -1.22
CA LEU A 127 9.34 15.04 -2.20
C LEU A 127 9.24 16.28 -3.10
N SER A 128 8.05 16.61 -3.57
CA SER A 128 7.80 17.79 -4.39
C SER A 128 8.06 19.11 -3.63
N ALA A 129 7.97 19.09 -2.30
CA ALA A 129 8.35 20.23 -1.47
C ALA A 129 9.87 20.49 -1.43
N LEU A 130 10.70 19.52 -1.83
CA LEU A 130 12.16 19.64 -1.87
C LEU A 130 12.70 20.22 -3.17
N GLY A 131 11.85 20.38 -4.20
CA GLY A 131 12.21 20.86 -5.53
C GLY A 131 11.42 20.17 -6.63
N PRO A 132 11.78 20.38 -7.92
CA PRO A 132 11.17 19.67 -9.03
C PRO A 132 11.26 18.15 -8.84
N LEU A 133 10.11 17.47 -8.88
CA LEU A 133 10.02 16.05 -8.51
C LEU A 133 10.96 15.16 -9.35
N ALA A 134 11.16 15.46 -10.63
CA ALA A 134 12.08 14.73 -11.49
C ALA A 134 13.53 14.75 -10.97
N ASP A 135 14.03 15.94 -10.58
CA ASP A 135 15.38 16.12 -10.06
C ASP A 135 15.55 15.47 -8.68
N VAL A 136 14.54 15.64 -7.82
CA VAL A 136 14.49 15.02 -6.49
C VAL A 136 14.50 13.50 -6.62
N ALA A 137 13.64 12.93 -7.46
CA ALA A 137 13.53 11.49 -7.67
C ALA A 137 14.82 10.88 -8.22
N ALA A 138 15.44 11.53 -9.21
CA ALA A 138 16.72 11.09 -9.76
C ALA A 138 17.82 11.10 -8.69
N THR A 139 17.94 12.20 -7.93
CA THR A 139 18.92 12.36 -6.86
C THR A 139 18.78 11.30 -5.77
N LEU A 140 17.55 11.02 -5.33
CA LEU A 140 17.29 10.03 -4.29
C LEU A 140 17.44 8.60 -4.80
N ARG A 141 17.10 8.34 -6.07
CA ARG A 141 17.35 7.04 -6.70
C ARG A 141 18.83 6.72 -6.75
N GLU A 142 19.68 7.68 -7.16
CA GLU A 142 21.13 7.53 -7.16
C GLU A 142 21.71 7.28 -5.76
N ALA A 143 21.08 7.86 -4.72
CA ALA A 143 21.43 7.61 -3.32
C ALA A 143 21.03 6.22 -2.80
N GLY A 144 20.25 5.47 -3.57
CA GLY A 144 19.81 4.11 -3.21
C GLY A 144 18.36 4.01 -2.72
N LEU A 145 17.54 5.05 -2.91
CA LEU A 145 16.11 4.96 -2.60
C LEU A 145 15.45 3.92 -3.51
N HIS A 146 14.78 2.94 -2.91
CA HIS A 146 14.12 1.89 -3.67
C HIS A 146 12.79 2.36 -4.25
N ALA A 147 12.00 3.08 -3.45
CA ALA A 147 10.65 3.49 -3.80
C ALA A 147 10.21 4.73 -3.01
N VAL A 148 9.28 5.50 -3.57
CA VAL A 148 8.50 6.49 -2.80
C VAL A 148 7.53 5.72 -1.89
N ALA A 149 7.45 6.10 -0.60
CA ALA A 149 6.66 5.35 0.37
C ALA A 149 5.15 5.42 0.09
N SER A 150 4.63 6.58 -0.33
CA SER A 150 3.23 6.69 -0.74
C SER A 150 2.92 7.93 -1.59
N ALA A 151 1.73 7.97 -2.18
CA ALA A 151 1.15 9.17 -2.78
C ALA A 151 -0.33 9.27 -2.43
N ARG A 152 -0.87 10.48 -2.25
CA ARG A 152 -2.31 10.67 -2.08
C ARG A 152 -2.99 10.96 -3.41
N LEU A 153 -4.03 10.19 -3.70
CA LEU A 153 -4.71 10.23 -4.98
C LEU A 153 -5.42 11.55 -5.26
N ASP A 154 -5.86 12.27 -4.22
CA ASP A 154 -6.50 13.59 -4.30
C ASP A 154 -5.51 14.73 -4.64
N ARG A 155 -4.20 14.48 -4.53
CA ARG A 155 -3.12 15.47 -4.78
C ARG A 155 -2.24 15.11 -5.96
N LEU A 156 -2.26 13.86 -6.39
CA LEU A 156 -1.43 13.33 -7.45
C LEU A 156 -1.91 13.81 -8.82
N VAL A 157 -0.96 14.12 -9.71
CA VAL A 157 -1.24 14.35 -11.13
C VAL A 157 -0.42 13.40 -12.01
N ALA A 158 -0.82 13.22 -13.27
CA ALA A 158 -0.14 12.34 -14.22
C ALA A 158 1.37 12.62 -14.32
N ALA A 159 1.73 13.92 -14.37
CA ALA A 159 3.12 14.37 -14.49
C ALA A 159 4.00 13.92 -13.32
N ASP A 160 3.44 13.71 -12.12
CA ASP A 160 4.21 13.20 -10.99
C ASP A 160 4.65 11.76 -11.23
N LEU A 161 3.73 10.91 -11.71
CA LEU A 161 4.01 9.51 -12.02
C LEU A 161 4.94 9.37 -13.23
N ASP A 162 4.84 10.26 -14.22
CA ASP A 162 5.77 10.31 -15.35
C ASP A 162 7.20 10.64 -14.89
N ALA A 163 7.35 11.60 -13.97
CA ALA A 163 8.65 11.97 -13.41
C ALA A 163 9.27 10.81 -12.60
N LEU A 164 8.48 10.15 -11.77
CA LEU A 164 8.91 8.99 -10.98
C LEU A 164 9.26 7.78 -11.84
N ALA A 165 8.46 7.52 -12.89
CA ALA A 165 8.74 6.46 -13.87
C ALA A 165 10.05 6.74 -14.62
N SER A 166 10.27 7.98 -15.05
CA SER A 166 11.50 8.40 -15.74
C SER A 166 12.75 8.25 -14.87
N ALA A 167 12.62 8.48 -13.55
CA ALA A 167 13.69 8.26 -12.58
C ALA A 167 13.85 6.78 -12.17
N GLY A 168 12.97 5.88 -12.61
CA GLY A 168 12.97 4.47 -12.21
C GLY A 168 12.63 4.25 -10.74
N LEU A 169 11.83 5.14 -10.15
CA LEU A 169 11.47 5.15 -8.73
C LEU A 169 9.99 4.76 -8.56
N PRO A 170 9.67 3.49 -8.23
CA PRO A 170 8.30 3.05 -8.02
C PRO A 170 7.61 3.76 -6.84
N VAL A 171 6.29 3.81 -6.87
CA VAL A 171 5.46 4.22 -5.72
C VAL A 171 4.95 2.96 -5.02
N GLN A 172 5.27 2.79 -3.74
CA GLN A 172 4.87 1.60 -2.97
C GLN A 172 3.34 1.47 -2.90
N SER A 173 2.67 2.57 -2.57
CA SER A 173 1.23 2.57 -2.36
C SER A 173 0.60 3.92 -2.69
N VAL A 174 -0.49 3.91 -3.44
CA VAL A 174 -1.37 5.08 -3.59
C VAL A 174 -2.56 4.93 -2.65
N THR A 175 -2.89 5.99 -1.91
CA THR A 175 -3.96 6.01 -0.91
C THR A 175 -4.96 7.13 -1.22
N LEU A 176 -6.20 7.00 -0.74
CA LEU A 176 -7.15 8.13 -0.82
C LEU A 176 -6.72 9.21 0.19
N GLY A 177 -6.93 10.47 -0.16
CA GLY A 177 -6.63 11.59 0.73
C GLY A 177 -7.73 11.81 1.77
N THR A 178 -8.80 12.44 1.31
CA THR A 178 -10.01 12.72 2.07
C THR A 178 -11.04 11.61 1.90
N PRO A 179 -12.03 11.48 2.81
CA PRO A 179 -13.18 10.61 2.60
C PRO A 179 -13.89 10.96 1.28
N VAL A 180 -14.14 9.94 0.46
CA VAL A 180 -14.86 10.02 -0.82
C VAL A 180 -15.69 8.75 -0.98
N ASP A 181 -16.82 8.84 -1.68
CA ASP A 181 -17.71 7.72 -1.98
C ASP A 181 -18.26 7.79 -3.41
N GLY A 182 -19.04 6.78 -3.80
CA GLY A 182 -19.78 6.75 -5.07
C GLY A 182 -18.92 7.09 -6.30
N ASP A 183 -19.37 8.10 -7.04
CA ASP A 183 -18.71 8.58 -8.26
C ASP A 183 -17.34 9.21 -8.00
N ALA A 184 -17.16 9.95 -6.90
CA ALA A 184 -15.87 10.58 -6.60
C ALA A 184 -14.77 9.54 -6.33
N LEU A 185 -15.12 8.41 -5.72
CA LEU A 185 -14.21 7.27 -5.57
C LEU A 185 -13.87 6.66 -6.94
N LEU A 186 -14.87 6.46 -7.80
CA LEU A 186 -14.66 5.88 -9.13
C LEU A 186 -13.76 6.76 -10.00
N ASP A 187 -14.04 8.07 -10.06
CA ASP A 187 -13.25 9.02 -10.84
C ASP A 187 -11.76 8.98 -10.44
N GLN A 188 -11.48 8.93 -9.14
CA GLN A 188 -10.11 8.81 -8.62
C GLN A 188 -9.45 7.48 -9.03
N LEU A 189 -10.15 6.35 -8.88
CA LEU A 189 -9.61 5.04 -9.23
C LEU A 189 -9.42 4.89 -10.74
N GLU A 190 -10.31 5.43 -11.56
CA GLU A 190 -10.18 5.44 -13.02
C GLU A 190 -9.01 6.31 -13.48
N ALA A 191 -8.79 7.46 -12.85
CA ALA A 191 -7.60 8.28 -13.08
C ALA A 191 -6.31 7.51 -12.75
N LEU A 192 -6.25 6.86 -11.58
CA LEU A 192 -5.12 6.00 -11.21
C LEU A 192 -4.91 4.87 -12.20
N ARG A 193 -5.98 4.21 -12.66
CA ARG A 193 -5.93 3.15 -13.68
C ARG A 193 -5.31 3.68 -14.97
N ALA A 194 -5.72 4.85 -15.43
CA ALA A 194 -5.20 5.46 -16.65
C ALA A 194 -3.71 5.80 -16.51
N TRP A 195 -3.29 6.41 -15.39
CA TRP A 195 -1.88 6.74 -15.17
C TRP A 195 -1.01 5.50 -15.00
N GLN A 196 -1.52 4.45 -14.35
CA GLN A 196 -0.81 3.18 -14.21
C GLN A 196 -0.63 2.48 -15.56
N ALA A 197 -1.59 2.58 -16.48
CA ALA A 197 -1.45 2.04 -17.83
C ALA A 197 -0.31 2.71 -18.62
N ALA A 198 -0.07 4.01 -18.37
CA ALA A 198 1.01 4.75 -19.02
C ALA A 198 2.39 4.50 -18.37
N THR A 199 2.44 4.38 -17.05
CA THR A 199 3.71 4.46 -16.28
C THR A 199 4.16 3.13 -15.67
N GLY A 200 3.23 2.27 -15.26
CA GLY A 200 3.53 1.01 -14.55
C GLY A 200 4.25 1.19 -13.19
N VAL A 201 4.29 2.41 -12.66
CA VAL A 201 5.17 2.79 -11.54
C VAL A 201 4.54 2.49 -10.17
N VAL A 202 3.22 2.34 -10.09
CA VAL A 202 2.49 2.07 -8.85
C VAL A 202 2.50 0.57 -8.55
N ARG A 203 2.88 0.19 -7.33
CA ARG A 203 2.91 -1.20 -6.88
C ARG A 203 1.59 -1.63 -6.24
N ALA A 204 0.98 -0.76 -5.45
CA ALA A 204 -0.25 -1.07 -4.75
C ALA A 204 -1.18 0.13 -4.61
N CYS A 205 -2.45 -0.16 -4.33
CA CYS A 205 -3.41 0.82 -3.85
C CYS A 205 -3.93 0.40 -2.47
N ALA A 206 -3.89 1.30 -1.50
CA ALA A 206 -4.58 1.17 -0.23
C ALA A 206 -5.79 2.13 -0.25
N PRO A 207 -6.98 1.68 -0.68
CA PRO A 207 -8.11 2.55 -1.03
C PRO A 207 -8.86 3.06 0.21
N LEU A 208 -8.14 3.55 1.22
CA LEU A 208 -8.69 4.21 2.39
C LEU A 208 -8.23 5.67 2.47
N PRO A 209 -9.10 6.56 2.96
CA PRO A 209 -8.70 7.93 3.24
C PRO A 209 -7.67 7.97 4.37
N VAL A 210 -6.60 8.76 4.18
CA VAL A 210 -5.63 9.03 5.25
C VAL A 210 -6.17 10.06 6.24
N GLU A 211 -7.03 10.96 5.79
CA GLU A 211 -7.72 11.91 6.65
C GLU A 211 -9.00 11.28 7.20
N THR A 212 -9.18 11.37 8.51
CA THR A 212 -10.43 10.95 9.16
C THR A 212 -11.31 12.16 9.38
N SER A 213 -12.54 12.13 8.85
CA SER A 213 -13.56 13.11 9.23
C SER A 213 -14.07 12.77 10.63
N LEU A 214 -13.91 13.70 11.57
CA LEU A 214 -14.46 13.53 12.92
C LEU A 214 -15.99 13.62 12.94
N GLU A 215 -16.58 14.32 11.98
CA GLU A 215 -18.03 14.49 11.86
C GLU A 215 -18.68 13.28 11.17
N GLN A 216 -17.96 12.65 10.23
CA GLN A 216 -18.44 11.53 9.44
C GLN A 216 -17.32 10.50 9.26
N PRO A 217 -16.96 9.75 10.32
CA PRO A 217 -15.94 8.71 10.22
C PRO A 217 -16.42 7.61 9.27
N THR A 218 -15.50 7.02 8.51
CA THR A 218 -15.82 5.83 7.71
C THR A 218 -16.16 4.66 8.63
N THR A 219 -17.00 3.75 8.14
CA THR A 219 -17.28 2.49 8.81
C THR A 219 -16.52 1.36 8.14
N GLY A 220 -16.39 0.22 8.83
CA GLY A 220 -15.83 -0.98 8.19
C GLY A 220 -16.62 -1.41 6.94
N TYR A 221 -17.91 -1.07 6.84
CA TYR A 221 -18.71 -1.29 5.64
C TYR A 221 -18.19 -0.48 4.45
N ASP A 222 -17.89 0.79 4.67
CA ASP A 222 -17.37 1.71 3.63
C ASP A 222 -15.95 1.30 3.22
N ASP A 223 -15.11 0.96 4.21
CA ASP A 223 -13.74 0.52 3.99
C ASP A 223 -13.68 -0.78 3.14
N MET A 224 -14.54 -1.76 3.46
CA MET A 224 -14.65 -3.00 2.68
C MET A 224 -15.18 -2.74 1.26
N ARG A 225 -16.14 -1.81 1.11
CA ARG A 225 -16.62 -1.38 -0.21
C ARG A 225 -15.50 -0.77 -1.03
N HIS A 226 -14.69 0.12 -0.45
CA HIS A 226 -13.59 0.75 -1.18
C HIS A 226 -12.56 -0.27 -1.66
N VAL A 227 -12.21 -1.25 -0.81
CA VAL A 227 -11.32 -2.35 -1.19
C VAL A 227 -11.89 -3.16 -2.37
N ALA A 228 -13.18 -3.50 -2.32
CA ALA A 228 -13.82 -4.28 -3.36
C ALA A 228 -13.93 -3.51 -4.68
N VAL A 229 -14.35 -2.24 -4.64
CA VAL A 229 -14.43 -1.36 -5.82
C VAL A 229 -13.02 -1.17 -6.41
N ALA A 230 -12.01 -0.89 -5.59
CA ALA A 230 -10.63 -0.72 -6.06
C ALA A 230 -10.10 -1.97 -6.77
N ARG A 231 -10.36 -3.18 -6.24
CA ARG A 231 -9.98 -4.43 -6.91
C ARG A 231 -10.63 -4.59 -8.29
N LEU A 232 -11.90 -4.20 -8.42
CA LEU A 232 -12.65 -4.36 -9.66
C LEU A 232 -12.32 -3.28 -10.70
N VAL A 233 -12.00 -2.06 -10.26
CA VAL A 233 -11.60 -0.96 -11.15
C VAL A 233 -10.13 -1.09 -11.58
N LEU A 234 -9.21 -1.35 -10.63
CA LEU A 234 -7.76 -1.33 -10.84
C LEU A 234 -7.22 -2.70 -11.29
N ASP A 235 -7.63 -3.14 -12.49
CA ASP A 235 -7.13 -4.37 -13.12
C ASP A 235 -5.60 -4.35 -13.36
N ASN A 236 -5.00 -3.17 -13.52
CA ASN A 236 -3.59 -2.98 -13.88
C ASN A 236 -2.68 -2.53 -12.71
N VAL A 237 -3.22 -2.27 -11.52
CA VAL A 237 -2.42 -2.05 -10.30
C VAL A 237 -2.13 -3.41 -9.65
N PRO A 238 -0.86 -3.81 -9.43
CA PRO A 238 -0.52 -5.16 -8.96
C PRO A 238 -1.26 -5.62 -7.70
N HIS A 239 -1.31 -4.78 -6.68
CA HIS A 239 -1.80 -5.16 -5.37
C HIS A 239 -2.87 -4.20 -4.83
N ILE A 240 -3.84 -4.75 -4.11
CA ILE A 240 -4.78 -3.99 -3.28
C ILE A 240 -4.47 -4.30 -1.82
N GLN A 241 -4.21 -3.25 -1.05
CA GLN A 241 -3.64 -3.33 0.29
C GLN A 241 -4.66 -3.08 1.40
N ALA A 242 -4.58 -3.91 2.44
CA ALA A 242 -5.07 -3.59 3.77
C ALA A 242 -3.92 -2.97 4.59
N HIS A 243 -4.13 -1.78 5.17
CA HIS A 243 -3.09 -1.08 5.92
C HIS A 243 -3.19 -1.39 7.42
N TRP A 244 -2.30 -2.23 7.94
CA TRP A 244 -2.41 -2.82 9.27
C TRP A 244 -2.61 -1.79 10.39
N VAL A 245 -1.76 -0.77 10.46
CA VAL A 245 -1.80 0.24 11.54
C VAL A 245 -3.09 1.08 11.51
N ARG A 246 -3.69 1.28 10.32
CA ARG A 246 -4.88 2.12 10.18
C ARG A 246 -6.16 1.33 10.39
N MET A 247 -6.22 0.10 9.87
CA MET A 247 -7.40 -0.76 9.95
C MET A 247 -7.44 -1.60 11.24
N GLY A 248 -6.28 -1.90 11.83
CA GLY A 248 -6.15 -2.89 12.88
C GLY A 248 -6.39 -4.33 12.37
N ALA A 249 -6.16 -5.31 13.25
CA ALA A 249 -6.15 -6.73 12.87
C ALA A 249 -7.46 -7.22 12.26
N LYS A 250 -8.60 -6.89 12.88
CA LYS A 250 -9.92 -7.43 12.49
C LYS A 250 -10.38 -6.91 11.14
N LEU A 251 -10.31 -5.59 10.92
CA LEU A 251 -10.73 -5.02 9.65
C LEU A 251 -9.76 -5.41 8.53
N SER A 252 -8.45 -5.48 8.80
CA SER A 252 -7.46 -5.99 7.83
C SER A 252 -7.82 -7.42 7.38
N GLN A 253 -8.21 -8.30 8.31
CA GLN A 253 -8.68 -9.64 7.97
C GLN A 253 -9.91 -9.60 7.07
N SER A 254 -10.92 -8.79 7.42
CA SER A 254 -12.13 -8.65 6.62
C SER A 254 -11.80 -8.16 5.21
N CYS A 255 -10.93 -7.15 5.04
CA CYS A 255 -10.56 -6.63 3.73
C CYS A 255 -9.96 -7.69 2.79
N LEU A 256 -9.28 -8.73 3.31
CA LEU A 256 -8.79 -9.85 2.49
C LEU A 256 -9.93 -10.61 1.80
N LEU A 257 -11.09 -10.72 2.46
CA LEU A 257 -12.29 -11.35 1.91
C LEU A 257 -13.02 -10.45 0.89
N PHE A 258 -12.59 -9.20 0.75
CA PHE A 258 -13.18 -8.19 -0.15
C PHE A 258 -12.23 -7.79 -1.29
N GLY A 259 -11.18 -8.57 -1.55
CA GLY A 259 -10.31 -8.40 -2.71
C GLY A 259 -8.93 -7.80 -2.42
N ALA A 260 -8.62 -7.47 -1.16
CA ALA A 260 -7.23 -7.20 -0.78
C ALA A 260 -6.39 -8.48 -0.91
N ASP A 261 -5.16 -8.33 -1.36
CA ASP A 261 -4.21 -9.44 -1.48
C ASP A 261 -2.93 -9.24 -0.64
N ASP A 262 -2.73 -8.04 -0.11
CA ASP A 262 -1.54 -7.64 0.61
C ASP A 262 -1.85 -6.89 1.91
N ILE A 263 -1.05 -7.12 2.96
CA ILE A 263 -1.09 -6.37 4.22
C ILE A 263 0.18 -5.52 4.36
N ASP A 264 0.03 -4.19 4.33
CA ASP A 264 1.15 -3.25 4.50
C ASP A 264 1.29 -2.77 5.94
N ALA A 265 2.46 -2.19 6.23
CA ALA A 265 2.77 -1.52 7.49
C ALA A 265 2.64 -2.43 8.74
N VAL A 266 2.90 -3.73 8.61
CA VAL A 266 3.03 -4.62 9.78
C VAL A 266 4.32 -4.23 10.52
N PRO A 267 4.30 -3.91 11.82
CA PRO A 267 5.51 -3.53 12.55
C PRO A 267 6.63 -4.58 12.45
N ALA A 268 7.88 -4.13 12.33
CA ALA A 268 9.05 -5.02 12.28
C ALA A 268 9.34 -5.75 13.61
N ARG A 269 8.86 -5.21 14.73
CA ARG A 269 8.94 -5.83 16.07
C ARG A 269 7.59 -6.41 16.45
N ASP A 270 7.59 -7.58 17.06
CA ASP A 270 6.42 -8.14 17.73
C ASP A 270 6.41 -7.67 19.18
N ASP A 271 5.51 -6.76 19.52
CA ASP A 271 5.11 -6.61 20.91
C ASP A 271 4.21 -7.80 21.29
N MET A 272 4.41 -8.33 22.51
CA MET A 272 3.63 -9.47 23.01
C MET A 272 3.00 -9.16 24.38
N PRO A 273 2.31 -8.01 24.55
CA PRO A 273 1.70 -7.65 25.85
C PRO A 273 0.64 -8.66 26.29
N HIS A 274 0.09 -9.44 25.35
CA HIS A 274 -0.94 -10.46 25.58
C HIS A 274 -0.46 -11.88 25.25
N GLY A 275 0.86 -12.09 25.21
CA GLY A 275 1.50 -13.38 24.94
C GLY A 275 1.63 -13.73 23.46
N PRO A 276 2.31 -14.84 23.14
CA PRO A 276 2.74 -15.18 21.77
C PRO A 276 1.57 -15.41 20.79
N ARG A 277 0.41 -15.85 21.27
CA ARG A 277 -0.81 -16.03 20.44
C ARG A 277 -1.33 -14.71 19.84
N ARG A 278 -0.98 -13.58 20.45
CA ARG A 278 -1.36 -12.23 20.06
C ARG A 278 -0.17 -11.43 19.55
N ALA A 279 0.96 -12.09 19.27
CA ALA A 279 2.06 -11.46 18.56
C ALA A 279 1.57 -11.00 17.18
N ILE A 280 2.00 -9.82 16.74
CA ILE A 280 1.57 -9.21 15.49
C ILE A 280 1.78 -10.14 14.30
N LEU A 281 2.98 -10.71 14.15
CA LEU A 281 3.30 -11.63 13.05
C LEU A 281 2.38 -12.86 13.03
N GLU A 282 2.09 -13.43 14.20
CA GLU A 282 1.21 -14.58 14.32
C GLU A 282 -0.24 -14.20 13.97
N GLU A 283 -0.70 -13.02 14.38
CA GLU A 283 -2.04 -12.54 14.05
C GLU A 283 -2.19 -12.27 12.54
N VAL A 284 -1.19 -11.66 11.89
CA VAL A 284 -1.16 -11.47 10.43
C VAL A 284 -1.25 -12.81 9.69
N ARG A 285 -0.42 -13.79 10.07
CA ARG A 285 -0.42 -15.14 9.45
C ARG A 285 -1.78 -15.83 9.63
N ARG A 286 -2.36 -15.75 10.82
CA ARG A 286 -3.67 -16.35 11.10
C ARG A 286 -4.80 -15.65 10.38
N ASN A 287 -4.74 -14.34 10.19
CA ASN A 287 -5.73 -13.58 9.43
C ASN A 287 -5.72 -13.99 7.95
N LEU A 288 -4.53 -14.10 7.35
CA LEU A 288 -4.35 -14.60 5.99
C LEU A 288 -4.87 -16.04 5.87
N ALA A 289 -4.46 -16.94 6.77
CA ALA A 289 -4.93 -18.33 6.77
C ALA A 289 -6.45 -18.44 6.96
N ALA A 290 -7.05 -17.63 7.83
CA ALA A 290 -8.49 -17.59 8.04
C ALA A 290 -9.27 -17.04 6.83
N ALA A 291 -8.61 -16.24 5.99
CA ALA A 291 -9.11 -15.83 4.68
C ALA A 291 -8.83 -16.88 3.59
N SER A 292 -8.38 -18.09 3.96
CA SER A 292 -7.97 -19.17 3.04
C SER A 292 -6.82 -18.79 2.11
N LEU A 293 -5.87 -17.99 2.62
CA LEU A 293 -4.70 -17.54 1.88
C LEU A 293 -3.40 -18.12 2.46
N ASP A 294 -2.46 -18.42 1.57
CA ASP A 294 -1.09 -18.77 1.92
C ASP A 294 -0.34 -17.49 2.28
N ALA A 295 0.03 -17.36 3.56
CA ALA A 295 0.71 -16.18 4.06
C ALA A 295 2.17 -16.13 3.61
N VAL A 296 2.50 -15.16 2.76
CA VAL A 296 3.85 -14.96 2.22
C VAL A 296 4.41 -13.62 2.70
N GLU A 297 5.48 -13.65 3.50
CA GLU A 297 6.22 -12.44 3.81
C GLU A 297 6.90 -11.93 2.53
N ARG A 298 6.80 -10.63 2.23
CA ARG A 298 7.49 -9.98 1.12
C ARG A 298 8.42 -8.89 1.62
N ASP A 299 9.41 -8.52 0.81
CA ASP A 299 10.22 -7.32 1.04
C ASP A 299 9.53 -6.06 0.46
N GLY A 300 10.15 -4.90 0.70
CA GLY A 300 9.71 -3.62 0.12
C GLY A 300 9.84 -3.55 -1.42
N ALA A 301 10.40 -4.56 -2.08
CA ALA A 301 10.43 -4.67 -3.54
C ALA A 301 9.35 -5.63 -4.07
N PHE A 302 8.43 -6.05 -3.20
CA PHE A 302 7.38 -7.03 -3.47
C PHE A 302 7.90 -8.43 -3.86
N ARG A 303 9.13 -8.77 -3.44
CA ARG A 303 9.69 -10.12 -3.61
C ARG A 303 9.39 -10.97 -2.37
N PRO A 304 8.98 -12.24 -2.53
CA PRO A 304 8.84 -13.14 -1.40
C PRO A 304 10.14 -13.24 -0.58
N ARG A 305 10.00 -13.26 0.75
CA ARG A 305 11.06 -13.48 1.73
C ARG A 305 10.88 -14.85 2.37
N GLY A 306 11.98 -15.58 2.52
CA GLY A 306 11.96 -16.87 3.22
C GLY A 306 11.46 -18.06 2.38
N ALA A 307 11.49 -17.98 1.04
CA ALA A 307 11.41 -19.16 0.20
C ALA A 307 12.81 -19.77 0.04
N ALA A 308 13.04 -20.89 0.74
CA ALA A 308 13.96 -21.96 0.35
C ALA A 308 13.13 -23.25 0.35
#